data_AF-A0A0N0KAF3-F1
#
_entry.id   AF-A0A0N0KAF3-F1
#
_cell.length_a   1.000
_cell.length_b   1.000
_cell.length_c   1.000
_cell.angle_alpha   90.00
_cell.angle_beta   90.00
_cell.angle_gamma   90.00
#
_symmetry.space_group_name_H-M   'P 1'
#
loop_
_entity.id
_entity.type
_entity.pdbx_description
1 polymer ?
#
loop_
_entity_poly.entity_id
_entity_poly.type
_entity_poly.pdbx_seq_one_letter_code
_entity_poly.pdbx_strand_id
1 'polypeptide(L)'
;MATPIQNHLKASIIAGLVAMVLAVPFIGLYTVSTDQGLVVQTRWPWVLWSGLIVLGGSLAIALVRDVLAARRAAKPKLAAGTKPKRDDALTAKLSKGFAIGITLFAITLPFMPFSDRYIMDVGTTVLIYVLLGMGLNVTVGLAGLLDLGFVAFYAIGAYSFAILSTTLGWGFWVCLPLSGLIAALFGALLSMPILRLRGDYLAIVTLGFGEITRIVILNWQSFTGGPAGISGIPRPSLFGLSFDRRPPDGLTSFHEVTGISFATEHRLMFLYMIALTLVLAAAWVIKRLRALPIGRAWEALREDEIACRSLGINPVASKVSAYAVGGMLGGFAGCFFAARQGFVSPESFTFMESALILAIVVLGGLGSQIGVVIAALFIVLLPEVGREFADFRMIVFGIAMIAIMVWRPGGLLSQRVPTIRLSSQKGDAA
;
A
#
# COMPACT_ATOMS: atom_id res chain seq x y z
N MET A 1 42.42 -25.93 -10.88
CA MET A 1 41.53 -24.74 -10.74
C MET A 1 40.10 -25.23 -10.84
N ALA A 2 39.29 -25.05 -9.81
CA ALA A 2 37.90 -25.50 -9.81
C ALA A 2 37.06 -24.69 -10.81
N THR A 3 36.17 -25.35 -11.55
CA THR A 3 35.27 -24.64 -12.48
C THR A 3 34.32 -23.73 -11.69
N PRO A 4 33.84 -22.61 -12.26
CA PRO A 4 32.94 -21.68 -11.56
C PRO A 4 31.71 -22.40 -10.95
N ILE A 5 31.20 -23.41 -11.66
CA ILE A 5 30.11 -24.28 -11.21
C ILE A 5 30.46 -25.03 -9.91
N GLN A 6 31.69 -25.52 -9.77
CA GLN A 6 32.12 -26.20 -8.53
C GLN A 6 32.20 -25.25 -7.34
N ASN A 7 32.57 -23.98 -7.57
CA ASN A 7 32.60 -22.97 -6.49
C ASN A 7 31.19 -22.56 -6.06
N HIS A 8 30.25 -22.42 -7.01
CA HIS A 8 28.85 -22.15 -6.69
C HIS A 8 28.19 -23.32 -5.97
N LEU A 9 28.46 -24.56 -6.38
CA LEU A 9 27.96 -25.74 -5.71
C LEU A 9 28.46 -25.83 -4.26
N LYS A 10 29.76 -25.58 -4.02
CA LYS A 10 30.33 -25.55 -2.66
C LYS A 10 29.68 -24.46 -1.79
N ALA A 11 29.52 -23.25 -2.32
CA ALA A 11 28.87 -22.15 -1.60
C ALA A 11 27.39 -22.45 -1.29
N SER A 12 26.66 -23.06 -2.23
CA SER A 12 25.26 -23.46 -2.05
C SER A 12 25.08 -24.59 -1.04
N ILE A 13 26.00 -25.56 -0.99
CA ILE A 13 26.01 -26.61 0.03
C ILE A 13 26.23 -26.01 1.43
N ILE A 14 27.20 -25.09 1.57
CA ILE A 14 27.46 -24.42 2.84
C ILE A 14 26.23 -23.60 3.27
N ALA A 15 25.60 -22.85 2.34
CA ALA A 15 24.40 -22.09 2.63
C ALA A 15 23.22 -22.99 3.05
N GLY A 16 23.03 -24.14 2.39
CA GLY A 16 22.02 -25.13 2.76
C GLY A 16 22.24 -25.74 4.15
N LEU A 17 23.50 -26.05 4.49
CA LEU A 17 23.86 -26.57 5.81
C LEU A 17 23.65 -25.53 6.91
N VAL A 18 24.04 -24.27 6.67
CA VAL A 18 23.80 -23.17 7.62
C VAL A 18 22.30 -22.95 7.82
N ALA A 19 21.50 -23.03 6.74
CA ALA A 19 20.05 -22.92 6.82
C ALA A 19 19.41 -24.07 7.62
N MET A 20 19.92 -25.30 7.49
CA MET A 20 19.46 -26.43 8.32
C MET A 20 19.75 -26.20 9.80
N VAL A 21 20.97 -25.75 10.13
CA VAL A 21 21.37 -25.49 11.52
C VAL A 21 20.50 -24.39 12.14
N LEU A 22 20.28 -23.31 11.40
CA LEU A 22 19.38 -22.23 11.83
C LEU A 22 17.92 -22.70 11.91
N ALA A 23 17.48 -23.59 11.03
CA ALA A 23 16.11 -24.09 11.04
C ALA A 23 15.80 -25.01 12.23
N VAL A 24 16.80 -25.54 12.95
CA VAL A 24 16.56 -26.38 14.14
C VAL A 24 15.74 -25.63 15.22
N PRO A 25 16.18 -24.48 15.74
CA PRO A 25 15.40 -23.75 16.76
C PRO A 25 14.11 -23.13 16.22
N PHE A 26 14.06 -22.69 14.97
CA PHE A 26 12.93 -21.92 14.43
C PHE A 26 11.82 -22.77 13.80
N ILE A 27 12.17 -23.91 13.21
CA ILE A 27 11.25 -24.76 12.44
C ILE A 27 11.20 -26.18 13.03
N GLY A 28 12.35 -26.66 13.51
CA GLY A 28 12.51 -28.01 14.04
C GLY A 28 11.85 -28.21 15.39
N LEU A 29 11.80 -27.18 16.23
CA LEU A 29 11.22 -27.24 17.58
C LEU A 29 9.94 -26.41 17.64
N TYR A 30 8.84 -27.03 18.06
CA TYR A 30 7.60 -26.31 18.32
C TYR A 30 6.91 -26.88 19.56
N THR A 31 6.25 -26.02 20.31
CA THR A 31 5.53 -26.41 21.53
C THR A 31 4.08 -26.75 21.21
N VAL A 32 3.61 -27.89 21.69
CA VAL A 32 2.20 -28.29 21.61
C VAL A 32 1.64 -28.36 23.02
N SER A 33 0.52 -27.67 23.26
CA SER A 33 -0.22 -27.76 24.51
C SER A 33 -1.00 -29.07 24.52
N THR A 34 -0.70 -29.96 25.45
CA THR A 34 -1.43 -31.21 25.70
C THR A 34 -2.12 -31.10 27.06
N ASP A 35 -3.11 -31.95 27.35
CA ASP A 35 -3.89 -31.93 28.62
C ASP A 35 -3.02 -32.06 29.90
N GLN A 36 -1.74 -32.43 29.77
CA GLN A 36 -0.76 -32.53 30.87
C GLN A 36 0.34 -31.45 30.84
N GLY A 37 0.22 -30.42 29.99
CA GLY A 37 1.15 -29.28 29.91
C GLY A 37 1.75 -29.05 28.51
N LEU A 38 2.73 -28.14 28.45
CA LEU A 38 3.46 -27.80 27.22
C LEU A 38 4.55 -28.84 26.95
N VAL A 39 4.45 -29.55 25.83
CA VAL A 39 5.45 -30.54 25.38
C VAL A 39 6.11 -30.04 24.10
N VAL A 40 7.44 -30.13 24.03
CA VAL A 40 8.21 -29.80 22.82
C VAL A 40 8.16 -30.99 21.87
N GLN A 41 7.60 -30.80 20.67
CA GLN A 41 7.61 -31.78 19.59
C GLN A 41 8.59 -31.36 18.49
N THR A 42 9.10 -32.33 17.75
CA THR A 42 10.12 -32.10 16.72
C THR A 42 9.57 -32.32 15.31
N ARG A 43 9.93 -31.44 14.37
CA ARG A 43 9.55 -31.46 12.95
C ARG A 43 10.79 -31.53 12.04
N TRP A 44 11.61 -32.56 12.24
CA TRP A 44 12.83 -32.79 11.45
C TRP A 44 12.67 -32.79 9.92
N PRO A 45 11.56 -33.28 9.33
CA PRO A 45 11.37 -33.20 7.89
C PRO A 45 11.40 -31.76 7.35
N TRP A 46 10.85 -30.80 8.09
CA TRP A 46 10.81 -29.39 7.67
C TRP A 46 12.17 -28.70 7.74
N VAL A 47 13.02 -29.12 8.68
CA VAL A 47 14.43 -28.67 8.77
C VAL A 47 15.24 -29.17 7.56
N LEU A 48 14.97 -30.39 7.07
CA LEU A 48 15.63 -30.91 5.87
C LEU A 48 15.15 -30.18 4.62
N TRP A 49 13.86 -29.89 4.51
CA TRP A 49 13.30 -29.11 3.40
C TRP A 49 13.86 -27.70 3.33
N SER A 50 14.07 -27.01 4.46
CA SER A 50 14.65 -25.66 4.45
C SER A 50 16.08 -25.65 3.90
N GLY A 51 16.90 -26.65 4.25
CA GLY A 51 18.23 -26.84 3.69
C GLY A 51 18.25 -27.05 2.18
N LEU A 52 17.37 -27.93 1.69
CA LEU A 52 17.24 -28.23 0.26
C LEU A 52 16.75 -27.04 -0.55
N ILE A 53 15.79 -26.28 -0.01
CA ILE A 53 15.27 -25.06 -0.65
C ILE A 53 16.36 -23.99 -0.75
N VAL A 54 17.13 -23.77 0.32
CA VAL A 54 18.20 -22.76 0.32
C VAL A 54 19.36 -23.17 -0.59
N LEU A 55 19.71 -24.47 -0.63
CA LEU A 55 20.71 -25.00 -1.55
C LEU A 55 20.26 -24.81 -3.01
N GLY A 56 19.04 -25.20 -3.35
CA GLY A 56 18.49 -25.03 -4.70
C GLY A 56 18.33 -23.56 -5.10
N GLY A 57 17.84 -22.73 -4.19
CA GLY A 57 17.64 -21.30 -4.42
C GLY A 57 18.96 -20.53 -4.59
N SER A 58 19.95 -20.78 -3.74
CA SER A 58 21.27 -20.15 -3.85
C SER A 58 22.00 -20.57 -5.14
N LEU A 59 21.86 -21.84 -5.56
CA LEU A 59 22.44 -22.34 -6.80
C LEU A 59 21.76 -21.72 -8.03
N ALA A 60 20.43 -21.61 -8.01
CA ALA A 60 19.67 -20.97 -9.08
C ALA A 60 20.03 -19.48 -9.23
N ILE A 61 20.14 -18.75 -8.11
CA ILE A 61 20.54 -17.33 -8.11
C ILE A 61 21.98 -17.17 -8.64
N ALA A 62 22.89 -18.05 -8.24
CA ALA A 62 24.27 -18.04 -8.73
C ALA A 62 24.34 -18.26 -10.26
N LEU A 63 23.63 -19.27 -10.78
CA LEU A 63 23.58 -19.55 -12.21
C LEU A 63 22.93 -18.40 -13.02
N VAL A 64 21.85 -17.81 -12.49
CA VAL A 64 21.20 -16.64 -13.11
C VAL A 64 22.14 -15.44 -13.13
N ARG A 65 22.90 -15.21 -12.05
CA ARG A 65 23.89 -14.13 -11.97
C ARG A 65 25.01 -14.32 -12.99
N ASP A 66 25.50 -15.55 -13.19
CA ASP A 66 26.53 -15.87 -14.18
C ASP A 66 26.03 -15.67 -15.62
N VAL A 67 24.80 -16.10 -15.91
CA VAL A 67 24.18 -15.86 -17.24
C VAL A 67 23.99 -14.37 -17.50
N LEU A 68 23.58 -13.60 -16.49
CA LEU A 68 23.44 -12.14 -16.59
C LEU A 68 24.81 -11.44 -16.72
N ALA A 69 25.83 -11.91 -16.02
CA ALA A 69 27.19 -11.39 -16.10
C ALA A 69 27.83 -11.69 -17.46
N ALA A 70 27.68 -12.91 -17.99
CA ALA A 70 28.13 -13.30 -19.32
C ALA A 70 27.44 -12.46 -20.42
N ARG A 71 26.13 -12.19 -20.28
CA ARG A 71 25.39 -11.30 -21.18
C ARG A 71 25.83 -9.83 -21.10
N ARG A 72 26.32 -9.38 -19.94
CA ARG A 72 26.89 -8.04 -19.77
C ARG A 72 28.31 -7.94 -20.34
N ALA A 73 29.11 -9.00 -20.20
CA ALA A 73 30.48 -9.06 -20.72
C ALA A 73 30.53 -9.21 -22.26
N ALA A 74 29.51 -9.84 -22.87
CA ALA A 74 29.40 -10.00 -24.32
C ALA A 74 28.87 -8.75 -25.05
N LYS A 75 28.53 -7.66 -24.35
CA LYS A 75 28.19 -6.38 -25.00
C LYS A 75 29.49 -5.62 -25.31
N PRO A 76 29.78 -5.26 -26.57
CA PRO A 76 30.90 -4.37 -26.87
C PRO A 76 30.67 -3.03 -26.16
N LYS A 77 31.72 -2.49 -25.52
CA LYS A 77 31.72 -1.13 -24.95
C LYS A 77 31.57 -0.12 -26.08
N LEU A 78 30.34 0.13 -26.52
CA LEU A 78 30.03 1.21 -27.44
C LEU A 78 29.85 2.50 -26.64
N ALA A 79 30.51 3.54 -27.13
CA ALA A 79 30.63 4.88 -26.57
C ALA A 79 29.28 5.49 -26.13
N ALA A 80 29.39 6.39 -25.14
CA ALA A 80 28.33 7.25 -24.66
C ALA A 80 27.57 7.91 -25.82
N GLY A 81 26.31 7.48 -26.00
CA GLY A 81 25.43 7.96 -27.05
C GLY A 81 24.02 7.42 -26.83
N THR A 82 23.12 8.31 -26.45
CA THR A 82 21.69 8.11 -26.20
C THR A 82 20.97 7.35 -27.31
N LYS A 83 20.62 6.07 -27.07
CA LYS A 83 19.47 5.39 -27.72
C LYS A 83 18.79 4.39 -26.76
N PRO A 84 17.45 4.46 -26.56
CA PRO A 84 16.70 3.47 -25.79
C PRO A 84 16.28 2.30 -26.71
N LYS A 85 16.25 1.05 -26.21
CA LYS A 85 15.39 -0.08 -26.66
C LYS A 85 16.04 -1.45 -26.39
N ARG A 86 15.62 -2.11 -25.30
CA ARG A 86 15.20 -3.55 -25.18
C ARG A 86 14.95 -3.89 -23.70
N ASP A 87 15.76 -3.33 -22.81
CA ASP A 87 15.68 -3.55 -21.36
C ASP A 87 14.46 -2.83 -20.74
N ASP A 88 14.09 -1.64 -21.24
CA ASP A 88 12.88 -0.91 -20.81
C ASP A 88 11.56 -1.60 -21.21
N ALA A 89 11.53 -2.25 -22.38
CA ALA A 89 10.33 -2.94 -22.85
C ALA A 89 10.12 -4.28 -22.12
N LEU A 90 11.22 -4.99 -21.81
CA LEU A 90 11.18 -6.21 -21.02
C LEU A 90 10.81 -5.92 -19.56
N THR A 91 11.39 -4.89 -18.95
CA THR A 91 11.03 -4.46 -17.59
C THR A 91 9.60 -3.92 -17.50
N ALA A 92 9.11 -3.21 -18.54
CA ALA A 92 7.71 -2.79 -18.62
C ALA A 92 6.73 -3.95 -18.87
N LYS A 93 7.13 -4.99 -19.62
CA LYS A 93 6.32 -6.22 -19.76
C LYS A 93 6.31 -7.05 -18.47
N LEU A 94 7.45 -7.17 -17.81
CA LEU A 94 7.58 -7.87 -16.52
C LEU A 94 6.79 -7.15 -15.42
N SER A 95 6.83 -5.82 -15.34
CA SER A 95 6.05 -5.07 -14.34
C SER A 95 4.53 -5.18 -14.59
N LYS A 96 4.10 -5.18 -15.86
CA LYS A 96 2.70 -5.44 -16.22
C LYS A 96 2.26 -6.88 -15.89
N GLY A 97 3.08 -7.88 -16.23
CA GLY A 97 2.81 -9.28 -15.91
C GLY A 97 2.74 -9.53 -14.40
N PHE A 98 3.63 -8.91 -13.64
CA PHE A 98 3.65 -8.96 -12.18
C PHE A 98 2.42 -8.28 -11.56
N ALA A 99 2.01 -7.11 -12.07
CA ALA A 99 0.80 -6.44 -11.60
C ALA A 99 -0.47 -7.29 -11.86
N ILE A 100 -0.57 -7.91 -13.04
CA ILE A 100 -1.67 -8.85 -13.35
C ILE A 100 -1.62 -10.05 -12.41
N GLY A 101 -0.44 -10.63 -12.18
CA GLY A 101 -0.26 -11.75 -11.25
C GLY A 101 -0.68 -11.43 -9.82
N ILE A 102 -0.26 -10.28 -9.29
CA ILE A 102 -0.68 -9.80 -7.95
C ILE A 102 -2.19 -9.60 -7.89
N THR A 103 -2.77 -9.02 -8.95
CA THR A 103 -4.20 -8.72 -8.97
C THR A 103 -5.01 -10.01 -9.01
N LEU A 104 -4.63 -10.97 -9.85
CA LEU A 104 -5.25 -12.30 -9.90
C LEU A 104 -5.10 -13.03 -8.57
N PHE A 105 -3.89 -13.00 -7.98
CA PHE A 105 -3.66 -13.59 -6.67
C PHE A 105 -4.59 -12.98 -5.61
N ALA A 106 -4.66 -11.65 -5.52
CA ALA A 106 -5.55 -10.96 -4.58
C ALA A 106 -7.03 -11.30 -4.78
N ILE A 107 -7.50 -11.44 -6.02
CA ILE A 107 -8.88 -11.86 -6.32
C ILE A 107 -9.13 -13.31 -5.87
N THR A 108 -8.17 -14.20 -6.11
CA THR A 108 -8.31 -15.63 -5.79
C THR A 108 -8.08 -15.97 -4.33
N LEU A 109 -7.33 -15.12 -3.60
CA LEU A 109 -6.91 -15.36 -2.22
C LEU A 109 -8.07 -15.75 -1.30
N PRO A 110 -9.23 -15.07 -1.26
CA PRO A 110 -10.31 -15.43 -0.36
C PRO A 110 -10.93 -16.82 -0.61
N PHE A 111 -10.74 -17.38 -1.81
CA PHE A 111 -11.27 -18.69 -2.20
C PHE A 111 -10.28 -19.84 -1.96
N MET A 112 -9.07 -19.54 -1.48
CA MET A 112 -8.05 -20.56 -1.23
C MET A 112 -8.29 -21.29 0.10
N PRO A 113 -7.96 -22.59 0.19
CA PRO A 113 -8.27 -23.42 1.36
C PRO A 113 -7.51 -23.05 2.64
N PHE A 114 -6.48 -22.21 2.53
CA PHE A 114 -5.70 -21.70 3.67
C PHE A 114 -6.14 -20.31 4.14
N SER A 115 -7.19 -19.74 3.55
CA SER A 115 -7.65 -18.38 3.86
C SER A 115 -8.49 -18.37 5.14
N ASP A 116 -7.79 -18.32 6.26
CA ASP A 116 -8.40 -18.16 7.58
C ASP A 116 -8.78 -16.70 7.86
N ARG A 117 -9.50 -16.49 8.97
CA ARG A 117 -9.89 -15.16 9.45
C ARG A 117 -8.71 -14.19 9.53
N TYR A 118 -7.55 -14.69 9.96
CA TYR A 118 -6.37 -13.88 10.17
C TYR A 118 -5.78 -13.36 8.85
N ILE A 119 -5.64 -14.22 7.83
CA ILE A 119 -5.18 -13.82 6.49
C ILE A 119 -6.13 -12.79 5.87
N MET A 120 -7.44 -12.96 6.06
CA MET A 120 -8.44 -12.00 5.58
C MET A 120 -8.33 -10.66 6.29
N ASP A 121 -8.08 -10.68 7.60
CA ASP A 121 -7.88 -9.47 8.38
C ASP A 121 -6.59 -8.73 7.98
N VAL A 122 -5.46 -9.44 7.86
CA VAL A 122 -4.18 -8.86 7.42
C VAL A 122 -4.29 -8.35 5.99
N GLY A 123 -4.87 -9.14 5.08
CA GLY A 123 -5.05 -8.79 3.68
C GLY A 123 -5.93 -7.54 3.51
N THR A 124 -6.99 -7.41 4.30
CA THR A 124 -7.84 -6.21 4.28
C THR A 124 -7.07 -4.99 4.79
N THR A 125 -6.20 -5.15 5.80
CA THR A 125 -5.32 -4.07 6.30
C THR A 125 -4.33 -3.63 5.24
N VAL A 126 -3.70 -4.57 4.53
CA VAL A 126 -2.82 -4.27 3.38
C VAL A 126 -3.57 -3.42 2.35
N LEU A 127 -4.80 -3.79 1.98
CA LEU A 127 -5.58 -3.06 0.99
C LEU A 127 -5.94 -1.63 1.44
N ILE A 128 -6.22 -1.41 2.72
CA ILE A 128 -6.41 -0.06 3.29
C ILE A 128 -5.14 0.79 3.12
N TYR A 129 -3.97 0.25 3.49
CA TYR A 129 -2.71 0.95 3.33
C TYR A 129 -2.31 1.15 1.87
N VAL A 130 -2.68 0.24 0.97
CA VAL A 130 -2.53 0.44 -0.48
C VAL A 130 -3.37 1.64 -0.93
N LEU A 131 -4.64 1.73 -0.49
CA LEU A 131 -5.53 2.83 -0.86
C LEU A 131 -5.02 4.18 -0.32
N LEU A 132 -4.58 4.21 0.95
CA LEU A 132 -3.94 5.37 1.56
C LEU A 132 -2.67 5.79 0.81
N GLY A 133 -1.78 4.83 0.55
CA GLY A 133 -0.56 5.07 -0.21
C GLY A 133 -0.85 5.54 -1.63
N MET A 134 -1.88 5.03 -2.30
CA MET A 134 -2.30 5.50 -3.62
C MET A 134 -2.79 6.95 -3.58
N GLY A 135 -3.55 7.33 -2.54
CA GLY A 135 -3.99 8.70 -2.30
C GLY A 135 -2.83 9.66 -2.08
N LEU A 136 -1.91 9.33 -1.18
CA LEU A 136 -0.71 10.13 -0.92
C LEU A 136 0.24 10.18 -2.13
N ASN A 137 0.29 9.12 -2.92
CA ASN A 137 1.08 9.10 -4.16
C ASN A 137 0.52 10.02 -5.24
N VAL A 138 -0.75 10.47 -5.17
CA VAL A 138 -1.26 11.54 -6.04
C VAL A 138 -0.63 12.88 -5.66
N THR A 139 -0.63 13.25 -4.38
CA THR A 139 -0.09 14.54 -3.90
C THR A 139 1.44 14.58 -3.97
N VAL A 140 2.11 13.63 -3.33
CA VAL A 140 3.59 13.60 -3.26
C VAL A 140 4.18 13.05 -4.55
N GLY A 141 3.59 11.97 -5.06
CA GLY A 141 4.16 11.23 -6.19
C GLY A 141 3.89 11.87 -7.55
N LEU A 142 2.70 12.42 -7.80
CA LEU A 142 2.39 13.05 -9.09
C LEU A 142 2.64 14.55 -9.05
N ALA A 143 2.07 15.26 -8.06
CA ALA A 143 2.15 16.72 -7.98
C ALA A 143 3.43 17.25 -7.30
N GLY A 144 4.21 16.40 -6.62
CA GLY A 144 5.45 16.81 -5.94
C GLY A 144 5.24 17.60 -4.65
N LEU A 145 4.02 17.54 -4.09
CA LEU A 145 3.64 18.29 -2.89
C LEU A 145 3.84 17.40 -1.67
N LEU A 146 4.81 17.74 -0.82
CA LEU A 146 5.09 16.95 0.36
C LEU A 146 3.95 17.09 1.40
N ASP A 147 3.41 15.96 1.83
CA ASP A 147 2.28 15.90 2.75
C ASP A 147 2.58 14.93 3.88
N LEU A 148 2.97 15.49 5.03
CA LEU A 148 3.21 14.74 6.28
C LEU A 148 1.93 14.58 7.11
N GLY A 149 0.84 15.27 6.74
CA GLY A 149 -0.42 15.30 7.46
C GLY A 149 -1.50 14.42 6.85
N PHE A 150 -1.16 13.52 5.94
CA PHE A 150 -2.14 12.75 5.16
C PHE A 150 -3.13 11.95 6.03
N VAL A 151 -2.71 11.58 7.25
CA VAL A 151 -3.58 10.94 8.24
C VAL A 151 -4.84 11.77 8.59
N ALA A 152 -4.82 13.10 8.42
CA ALA A 152 -6.04 13.90 8.61
C ALA A 152 -7.14 13.54 7.61
N PHE A 153 -6.82 13.30 6.33
CA PHE A 153 -7.83 12.89 5.36
C PHE A 153 -8.40 11.51 5.68
N TYR A 154 -7.55 10.63 6.22
CA TYR A 154 -7.95 9.33 6.74
C TYR A 154 -8.91 9.48 7.93
N ALA A 155 -8.59 10.33 8.90
CA ALA A 155 -9.43 10.64 10.06
C ALA A 155 -10.77 11.27 9.65
N ILE A 156 -10.74 12.29 8.79
CA ILE A 156 -11.94 12.99 8.31
C ILE A 156 -12.89 12.02 7.61
N GLY A 157 -12.38 11.10 6.77
CA GLY A 157 -13.21 10.08 6.13
C GLY A 157 -13.83 9.10 7.13
N ALA A 158 -13.05 8.64 8.10
CA ALA A 158 -13.51 7.70 9.13
C ALA A 158 -14.60 8.32 10.03
N TYR A 159 -14.38 9.54 10.51
CA TYR A 159 -15.35 10.27 11.33
C TYR A 159 -16.57 10.72 10.53
N SER A 160 -16.40 11.10 9.26
CA SER A 160 -17.55 11.39 8.38
C SER A 160 -18.44 10.17 8.28
N PHE A 161 -17.88 8.98 8.00
CA PHE A 161 -18.65 7.75 7.94
C PHE A 161 -19.32 7.42 9.29
N ALA A 162 -18.55 7.47 10.38
CA ALA A 162 -19.05 7.16 11.72
C ALA A 162 -20.23 8.04 12.11
N ILE A 163 -20.13 9.36 11.89
CA ILE A 163 -21.19 10.32 12.23
C ILE A 163 -22.40 10.13 11.30
N LEU A 164 -22.20 10.09 9.97
CA LEU A 164 -23.31 9.95 9.02
C LEU A 164 -24.10 8.66 9.23
N SER A 165 -23.40 7.55 9.48
CA SER A 165 -24.05 6.25 9.66
C SER A 165 -24.76 6.11 11.00
N THR A 166 -24.22 6.68 12.09
CA THR A 166 -24.83 6.57 13.43
C THR A 166 -25.91 7.61 13.71
N THR A 167 -25.78 8.82 13.16
CA THR A 167 -26.75 9.92 13.41
C THR A 167 -27.89 9.97 12.39
N LEU A 168 -27.57 9.82 11.09
CA LEU A 168 -28.56 9.89 10.00
C LEU A 168 -29.05 8.51 9.57
N GLY A 169 -28.42 7.42 10.04
CA GLY A 169 -28.79 6.05 9.67
C GLY A 169 -28.51 5.71 8.20
N TRP A 170 -27.68 6.50 7.52
CA TRP A 170 -27.43 6.29 6.09
C TRP A 170 -26.56 5.05 5.86
N GLY A 171 -26.89 4.31 4.80
CA GLY A 171 -26.18 3.09 4.44
C GLY A 171 -24.76 3.33 3.95
N PHE A 172 -23.91 2.31 4.07
CA PHE A 172 -22.50 2.35 3.69
C PHE A 172 -22.25 2.92 2.28
N TRP A 173 -23.04 2.51 1.28
CA TRP A 173 -22.86 2.94 -0.11
C TRP A 173 -23.14 4.41 -0.36
N VAL A 174 -23.96 5.06 0.46
CA VAL A 174 -24.22 6.51 0.38
C VAL A 174 -23.15 7.27 1.13
N CYS A 175 -22.78 6.78 2.31
CA CYS A 175 -21.75 7.43 3.12
C CYS A 175 -20.35 7.32 2.53
N LEU A 176 -20.05 6.28 1.74
CA LEU A 176 -18.77 6.08 1.06
C LEU A 176 -18.40 7.26 0.13
N PRO A 177 -19.19 7.61 -0.91
CA PRO A 177 -18.92 8.77 -1.74
C PRO A 177 -18.95 10.08 -0.95
N LEU A 178 -19.88 10.22 0.02
CA LEU A 178 -19.99 11.44 0.83
C LEU A 178 -18.73 11.68 1.69
N SER A 179 -18.20 10.63 2.34
CA SER A 179 -16.99 10.72 3.16
C SER A 179 -15.77 11.08 2.31
N GLY A 180 -15.68 10.53 1.09
CA GLY A 180 -14.65 10.93 0.14
C GLY A 180 -14.80 12.38 -0.32
N LEU A 181 -16.02 12.85 -0.58
CA LEU A 181 -16.26 14.25 -0.96
C LEU A 181 -15.96 15.23 0.18
N ILE A 182 -16.30 14.88 1.42
CA ILE A 182 -15.94 15.68 2.60
C ILE A 182 -14.42 15.75 2.74
N ALA A 183 -13.72 14.62 2.62
CA ALA A 183 -12.25 14.62 2.66
C ALA A 183 -11.64 15.42 1.49
N ALA A 184 -12.23 15.37 0.30
CA ALA A 184 -11.83 16.17 -0.85
C ALA A 184 -12.02 17.68 -0.61
N LEU A 185 -13.14 18.06 0.03
CA LEU A 185 -13.43 19.44 0.41
C LEU A 185 -12.40 19.95 1.41
N PHE A 186 -12.07 19.16 2.43
CA PHE A 186 -11.01 19.50 3.39
C PHE A 186 -9.62 19.54 2.72
N GLY A 187 -9.35 18.70 1.73
CA GLY A 187 -8.14 18.77 0.90
C GLY A 187 -8.05 20.08 0.11
N ALA A 188 -9.16 20.51 -0.49
CA ALA A 188 -9.24 21.80 -1.17
C ALA A 188 -9.13 22.98 -0.19
N LEU A 189 -9.70 22.88 1.01
CA LEU A 189 -9.61 23.89 2.05
C LEU A 189 -8.18 24.04 2.58
N LEU A 190 -7.53 22.92 2.90
CA LEU A 190 -6.12 22.87 3.28
C LEU A 190 -5.23 23.46 2.18
N SER A 191 -5.61 23.29 0.92
CA SER A 191 -4.86 23.81 -0.21
C SER A 191 -4.76 25.33 -0.21
N MET A 192 -5.72 26.06 0.36
CA MET A 192 -5.73 27.52 0.36
C MET A 192 -4.54 28.16 1.11
N PRO A 193 -4.24 27.82 2.39
CA PRO A 193 -3.08 28.39 3.09
C PRO A 193 -1.75 27.93 2.50
N ILE A 194 -1.68 26.74 1.91
CA ILE A 194 -0.43 26.18 1.37
C ILE A 194 -0.07 26.65 -0.04
N LEU A 195 -0.96 27.40 -0.73
CA LEU A 195 -0.71 27.88 -2.10
C LEU A 195 0.60 28.67 -2.25
N ARG A 196 1.04 29.33 -1.17
CA ARG A 196 2.23 30.18 -1.14
C ARG A 196 3.48 29.47 -0.61
N LEU A 197 3.35 28.23 -0.15
CA LEU A 197 4.42 27.49 0.52
C LEU A 197 5.09 26.49 -0.44
N ARG A 198 6.37 26.20 -0.21
CA ARG A 198 7.19 25.29 -1.00
C ARG A 198 8.12 24.48 -0.09
N GLY A 199 8.49 23.30 -0.57
CA GLY A 199 9.47 22.43 0.09
C GLY A 199 9.09 22.13 1.54
N ASP A 200 10.02 22.39 2.46
CA ASP A 200 9.87 22.01 3.87
C ASP A 200 8.77 22.80 4.59
N TYR A 201 8.48 24.04 4.18
CA TYR A 201 7.36 24.79 4.76
C TYR A 201 6.00 24.14 4.47
N LEU A 202 5.85 23.54 3.29
CA LEU A 202 4.66 22.78 2.94
C LEU A 202 4.50 21.54 3.83
N ALA A 203 5.62 20.86 4.12
CA ALA A 203 5.69 19.71 5.01
C ALA A 203 5.22 20.05 6.44
N ILE A 204 5.71 21.15 6.98
CA ILE A 204 5.40 21.59 8.35
C ILE A 204 3.91 21.93 8.48
N VAL A 205 3.35 22.64 7.51
CA VAL A 205 1.93 23.02 7.55
C VAL A 205 1.01 21.82 7.38
N THR A 206 1.36 20.86 6.52
CA THR A 206 0.57 19.63 6.40
C THR A 206 0.63 18.81 7.68
N LEU A 207 1.80 18.65 8.31
CA LEU A 207 1.93 18.02 9.63
C LEU A 207 1.04 18.73 10.66
N GLY A 208 1.08 20.06 10.70
CA GLY A 208 0.23 20.87 11.57
C GLY A 208 -1.26 20.61 11.34
N PHE A 209 -1.71 20.51 10.09
CA PHE A 209 -3.10 20.15 9.77
C PHE A 209 -3.47 18.74 10.26
N GLY A 210 -2.57 17.77 10.07
CA GLY A 210 -2.69 16.42 10.64
C GLY A 210 -3.00 16.44 12.14
N GLU A 211 -2.15 17.16 12.87
CA GLU A 211 -2.22 17.24 14.32
C GLU A 211 -3.40 18.09 14.82
N ILE A 212 -3.70 19.21 14.16
CA ILE A 212 -4.88 20.03 14.46
C ILE A 212 -6.16 19.21 14.26
N THR A 213 -6.26 18.43 13.17
CA THR A 213 -7.43 17.57 12.92
C THR A 213 -7.61 16.57 14.06
N ARG A 214 -6.53 15.92 14.50
CA ARG A 214 -6.54 14.98 15.62
C ARG A 214 -6.96 15.65 16.93
N ILE A 215 -6.41 16.82 17.25
CA ILE A 215 -6.72 17.59 18.46
C ILE A 215 -8.17 18.07 18.44
N VAL A 216 -8.67 18.54 17.31
CA VAL A 216 -10.08 18.95 17.15
C VAL A 216 -10.99 17.77 17.41
N ILE A 217 -10.71 16.61 16.80
CA ILE A 217 -11.50 15.39 17.03
C ILE A 217 -11.45 14.98 18.50
N LEU A 218 -10.28 15.07 19.15
CA LEU A 218 -10.12 14.69 20.56
C LEU A 218 -10.89 15.61 21.52
N ASN A 219 -10.92 16.92 21.25
CA ASN A 219 -11.54 17.90 22.15
C ASN A 219 -13.03 18.15 21.85
N TRP A 220 -13.50 17.86 20.64
CA TRP A 220 -14.89 18.15 20.23
C TRP A 220 -15.88 17.07 20.67
N GLN A 221 -15.97 16.84 21.98
CA GLN A 221 -16.75 15.76 22.58
C GLN A 221 -18.22 15.72 22.12
N SER A 222 -18.87 16.88 21.96
CA SER A 222 -20.27 16.96 21.54
C SER A 222 -20.54 16.47 20.12
N PHE A 223 -19.53 16.42 19.25
CA PHE A 223 -19.68 16.04 17.85
C PHE A 223 -18.98 14.72 17.50
N THR A 224 -17.80 14.46 18.07
CA THR A 224 -16.98 13.29 17.73
C THR A 224 -16.92 12.23 18.84
N GLY A 225 -17.50 12.49 20.01
CA GLY A 225 -17.34 11.65 21.19
C GLY A 225 -15.98 11.81 21.90
N GLY A 226 -15.09 12.66 21.38
CA GLY A 226 -13.78 12.94 21.97
C GLY A 226 -12.94 11.66 22.15
N PRO A 227 -12.30 11.45 23.33
CA PRO A 227 -11.51 10.25 23.60
C PRO A 227 -12.30 8.94 23.60
N ALA A 228 -13.62 8.99 23.84
CA ALA A 228 -14.46 7.80 23.81
C ALA A 228 -14.68 7.27 22.37
N GLY A 229 -14.45 8.12 21.36
CA GLY A 229 -14.70 7.79 19.97
C GLY A 229 -16.18 7.54 19.66
N ILE A 230 -16.43 6.96 18.49
CA ILE A 230 -17.78 6.58 18.04
C ILE A 230 -17.81 5.06 17.87
N SER A 231 -18.72 4.41 18.59
CA SER A 231 -18.96 2.96 18.56
C SER A 231 -20.31 2.64 17.91
N GLY A 232 -20.55 1.36 17.62
CA GLY A 232 -21.81 0.91 17.02
C GLY A 232 -21.95 1.30 15.55
N ILE A 233 -20.83 1.51 14.86
CA ILE A 233 -20.84 1.85 13.44
C ILE A 233 -21.37 0.63 12.65
N PRO A 234 -22.46 0.79 11.87
CA PRO A 234 -23.04 -0.31 11.13
C PRO A 234 -22.07 -0.79 10.04
N ARG A 235 -22.03 -2.11 9.87
CA ARG A 235 -21.17 -2.74 8.87
C ARG A 235 -21.75 -2.60 7.46
N PRO A 236 -20.91 -2.65 6.41
CA PRO A 236 -21.37 -2.65 5.03
C PRO A 236 -22.35 -3.80 4.73
N SER A 237 -23.49 -3.47 4.14
CA SER A 237 -24.45 -4.43 3.58
C SER A 237 -24.35 -4.43 2.05
N LEU A 238 -24.77 -5.50 1.37
CA LEU A 238 -24.84 -5.57 -0.10
C LEU A 238 -26.28 -5.32 -0.56
N PHE A 239 -26.60 -4.10 -1.00
CA PHE A 239 -27.95 -3.74 -1.53
C PHE A 239 -29.13 -4.18 -0.63
N GLY A 240 -29.00 -4.03 0.69
CA GLY A 240 -30.03 -4.44 1.65
C GLY A 240 -29.83 -5.84 2.27
N LEU A 241 -28.82 -6.58 1.81
CA LEU A 241 -28.42 -7.86 2.38
C LEU A 241 -27.31 -7.65 3.42
N SER A 242 -27.59 -7.95 4.67
CA SER A 242 -26.60 -7.92 5.74
C SER A 242 -25.85 -9.26 5.83
N PHE A 243 -24.54 -9.20 6.12
CA PHE A 243 -23.70 -10.38 6.38
C PHE A 243 -23.60 -10.69 7.88
N ASP A 244 -24.54 -10.18 8.68
CA ASP A 244 -24.65 -10.50 10.10
C ASP A 244 -25.71 -11.58 10.31
N ARG A 245 -25.54 -12.35 11.39
CA ARG A 245 -26.44 -13.46 11.75
C ARG A 245 -27.83 -12.99 12.14
N ARG A 246 -27.92 -11.75 12.65
CA ARG A 246 -29.16 -11.04 12.97
C ARG A 246 -29.04 -9.64 12.36
N PRO A 247 -29.76 -9.33 11.29
CA PRO A 247 -29.76 -8.00 10.71
C PRO A 247 -30.32 -6.97 11.71
N PRO A 248 -29.87 -5.70 11.63
CA PRO A 248 -30.66 -4.57 12.13
C PRO A 248 -32.03 -4.51 11.43
N ASP A 249 -33.03 -3.95 12.11
CA ASP A 249 -34.42 -3.88 11.62
C ASP A 249 -34.51 -3.32 10.18
N GLY A 250 -35.12 -4.09 9.28
CA GLY A 250 -35.33 -3.71 7.87
C GLY A 250 -34.35 -4.27 6.84
N LEU A 251 -33.31 -5.00 7.25
CA LEU A 251 -32.36 -5.69 6.37
C LEU A 251 -32.60 -7.20 6.36
N THR A 252 -32.38 -7.86 5.23
CA THR A 252 -32.44 -9.34 5.14
C THR A 252 -31.04 -9.93 5.29
N SER A 253 -30.92 -11.13 5.87
CA SER A 253 -29.60 -11.78 5.98
C SER A 253 -29.22 -12.41 4.64
N PHE A 254 -27.97 -12.19 4.20
CA PHE A 254 -27.42 -12.78 2.98
C PHE A 254 -27.56 -14.32 2.97
N HIS A 255 -27.39 -14.95 4.13
CA HIS A 255 -27.47 -16.40 4.30
C HIS A 255 -28.90 -16.95 4.15
N GLU A 256 -29.92 -16.17 4.47
CA GLU A 256 -31.33 -16.57 4.29
C GLU A 256 -31.73 -16.52 2.81
N VAL A 257 -31.23 -15.54 2.06
CA VAL A 257 -31.55 -15.37 0.65
C VAL A 257 -30.74 -16.32 -0.25
N THR A 258 -29.48 -16.59 0.10
CA THR A 258 -28.59 -17.43 -0.72
C THR A 258 -28.62 -18.92 -0.38
N GLY A 259 -29.22 -19.30 0.75
CA GLY A 259 -29.24 -20.70 1.22
C GLY A 259 -27.87 -21.23 1.67
N ILE A 260 -26.85 -20.37 1.75
CA ILE A 260 -25.49 -20.73 2.20
C ILE A 260 -25.43 -20.60 3.73
N SER A 261 -24.86 -21.59 4.42
CA SER A 261 -24.71 -21.54 5.88
C SER A 261 -23.94 -20.31 6.36
N PHE A 262 -24.40 -19.67 7.44
CA PHE A 262 -23.70 -18.54 8.06
C PHE A 262 -22.32 -18.96 8.58
N ALA A 263 -21.27 -18.38 8.00
CA ALA A 263 -19.91 -18.45 8.51
C ALA A 263 -19.34 -17.04 8.64
N THR A 264 -18.67 -16.76 9.76
CA THR A 264 -18.05 -15.44 10.01
C THR A 264 -17.00 -15.10 8.95
N GLU A 265 -16.40 -16.11 8.32
CA GLU A 265 -15.42 -15.99 7.24
C GLU A 265 -16.00 -15.35 5.98
N HIS A 266 -17.27 -15.64 5.64
CA HIS A 266 -17.93 -15.02 4.48
C HIS A 266 -18.05 -13.50 4.62
N ARG A 267 -18.26 -13.01 5.85
CA ARG A 267 -18.30 -11.57 6.14
C ARG A 267 -16.92 -10.92 5.92
N LEU A 268 -15.85 -11.55 6.38
CA LEU A 268 -14.49 -11.04 6.20
C LEU A 268 -14.09 -11.05 4.72
N MET A 269 -14.50 -12.09 4.00
CA MET A 269 -14.35 -12.18 2.56
C MET A 269 -15.08 -11.08 1.80
N PHE A 270 -16.32 -10.76 2.20
CA PHE A 270 -17.05 -9.65 1.62
C PHE A 270 -16.35 -8.30 1.85
N LEU A 271 -15.89 -8.03 3.08
CA LEU A 271 -15.15 -6.81 3.38
C LEU A 271 -13.85 -6.72 2.58
N TYR A 272 -13.09 -7.80 2.51
CA TYR A 272 -11.87 -7.87 1.69
C TYR A 272 -12.17 -7.56 0.22
N MET A 273 -13.25 -8.11 -0.34
CA MET A 273 -13.66 -7.85 -1.72
C MET A 273 -14.09 -6.40 -1.94
N ILE A 274 -14.75 -5.76 -0.97
CA ILE A 274 -15.02 -4.31 -1.04
C ILE A 274 -13.70 -3.53 -1.05
N ALA A 275 -12.77 -3.84 -0.14
CA ALA A 275 -11.46 -3.17 -0.11
C ALA A 275 -10.72 -3.34 -1.44
N LEU A 276 -10.74 -4.54 -2.01
CA LEU A 276 -10.07 -4.85 -3.27
C LEU A 276 -10.72 -4.09 -4.43
N THR A 277 -12.04 -4.04 -4.50
CA THR A 277 -12.75 -3.27 -5.54
C THR A 277 -12.47 -1.77 -5.42
N LEU A 278 -12.38 -1.21 -4.20
CA LEU A 278 -11.99 0.18 -3.97
C LEU A 278 -10.55 0.45 -4.44
N VAL A 279 -9.60 -0.43 -4.14
CA VAL A 279 -8.21 -0.31 -4.61
C VAL A 279 -8.13 -0.38 -6.14
N LEU A 280 -8.83 -1.32 -6.77
CA LEU A 280 -8.85 -1.46 -8.22
C LEU A 280 -9.51 -0.25 -8.90
N ALA A 281 -10.62 0.24 -8.34
CA ALA A 281 -11.29 1.44 -8.80
C ALA A 281 -10.38 2.67 -8.67
N ALA A 282 -9.73 2.86 -7.52
CA ALA A 282 -8.77 3.94 -7.31
C ALA A 282 -7.59 3.85 -8.29
N ALA A 283 -7.02 2.66 -8.48
CA ALA A 283 -5.93 2.45 -9.43
C ALA A 283 -6.35 2.81 -10.87
N TRP A 284 -7.55 2.40 -11.28
CA TRP A 284 -8.13 2.71 -12.58
C TRP A 284 -8.39 4.21 -12.75
N VAL A 285 -9.02 4.87 -11.76
CA VAL A 285 -9.30 6.31 -11.77
C VAL A 285 -8.00 7.11 -11.86
N ILE A 286 -6.99 6.81 -11.03
CA ILE A 286 -5.70 7.50 -11.06
C ILE A 286 -5.02 7.29 -12.42
N LYS A 287 -5.04 6.08 -12.97
CA LYS A 287 -4.47 5.81 -14.31
C LYS A 287 -5.18 6.65 -15.38
N ARG A 288 -6.49 6.83 -15.29
CA ARG A 288 -7.27 7.70 -16.18
C ARG A 288 -6.92 9.17 -15.97
N LEU A 289 -6.83 9.63 -14.73
CA LEU A 289 -6.47 11.01 -14.36
C LEU A 289 -5.08 11.41 -14.87
N ARG A 290 -4.08 10.52 -14.78
CA ARG A 290 -2.73 10.76 -15.33
C ARG A 290 -2.74 10.98 -16.84
N ALA A 291 -3.65 10.33 -17.56
CA ALA A 291 -3.78 10.52 -19.01
C ALA A 291 -4.48 11.84 -19.37
N LEU A 292 -5.31 12.39 -18.47
CA LEU A 292 -6.06 13.63 -18.64
C LEU A 292 -5.18 14.88 -18.42
N PRO A 293 -5.62 16.06 -18.90
CA PRO A 293 -4.85 17.32 -18.74
C PRO A 293 -4.49 17.64 -17.29
N ILE A 294 -5.39 17.31 -16.34
CA ILE A 294 -5.18 17.58 -14.92
C ILE A 294 -4.00 16.78 -14.35
N GLY A 295 -3.87 15.50 -14.72
CA GLY A 295 -2.75 14.67 -14.28
C GLY A 295 -1.43 15.06 -14.95
N ARG A 296 -1.47 15.48 -16.22
CA ARG A 296 -0.28 16.04 -16.90
C ARG A 296 0.17 17.35 -16.26
N ALA A 297 -0.77 18.18 -15.82
CA ALA A 297 -0.47 19.41 -15.10
C ALA A 297 0.19 19.12 -13.74
N TRP A 298 -0.24 18.07 -13.02
CA TRP A 298 0.44 17.64 -11.78
C TRP A 298 1.88 17.20 -12.05
N GLU A 299 2.09 16.34 -13.05
CA GLU A 299 3.43 15.87 -13.42
C GLU A 299 4.33 17.03 -13.86
N ALA A 300 3.81 18.01 -14.60
CA ALA A 300 4.57 19.18 -15.02
C ALA A 300 4.89 20.12 -13.84
N LEU A 301 3.92 20.37 -12.95
CA LEU A 301 4.07 21.22 -11.77
C LEU A 301 5.17 20.70 -10.84
N ARG A 302 5.27 19.37 -10.72
CA ARG A 302 6.30 18.69 -9.93
C ARG A 302 7.72 18.97 -10.44
N GLU A 303 7.91 19.08 -11.76
CA GLU A 303 9.22 19.30 -12.37
C GLU A 303 9.64 20.78 -12.28
N ASP A 304 8.77 21.70 -12.71
CA ASP A 304 9.02 23.14 -12.61
C ASP A 304 7.72 23.96 -12.59
N GLU A 305 7.38 24.47 -11.41
CA GLU A 305 6.21 25.34 -11.19
C GLU A 305 6.33 26.67 -11.95
N ILE A 306 7.54 27.25 -12.07
CA ILE A 306 7.77 28.53 -12.74
C ILE A 306 7.56 28.36 -14.24
N ALA A 307 8.12 27.31 -14.83
CA ALA A 307 7.93 27.00 -16.25
C ALA A 307 6.45 26.72 -16.57
N CYS A 308 5.74 25.96 -15.72
CA CYS A 308 4.31 25.72 -15.88
C CYS A 308 3.49 27.02 -15.90
N ARG A 309 3.83 27.96 -15.03
CA ARG A 309 3.15 29.25 -14.95
C ARG A 309 3.39 30.09 -16.21
N SER A 310 4.60 30.06 -16.77
CA SER A 310 4.93 30.72 -18.04
C SER A 310 4.16 30.13 -19.24
N LEU A 311 3.76 28.86 -19.16
CA LEU A 311 2.94 28.17 -20.16
C LEU A 311 1.42 28.34 -19.93
N GLY A 312 1.01 29.16 -18.95
CA GLY A 312 -0.41 29.44 -18.66
C GLY A 312 -1.12 28.38 -17.81
N ILE A 313 -0.40 27.40 -17.25
CA ILE A 313 -0.98 26.43 -16.31
C ILE A 313 -1.20 27.12 -14.96
N ASN A 314 -2.42 27.06 -14.43
CA ASN A 314 -2.74 27.60 -13.11
C ASN A 314 -2.19 26.67 -12.00
N PRO A 315 -1.13 27.07 -11.25
CA PRO A 315 -0.56 26.23 -10.20
C PRO A 315 -1.54 26.04 -9.04
N VAL A 316 -2.42 27.01 -8.76
CA VAL A 316 -3.40 26.93 -7.68
C VAL A 316 -4.41 25.82 -7.94
N ALA A 317 -5.05 25.84 -9.12
CA ALA A 317 -6.02 24.81 -9.49
C ALA A 317 -5.38 23.41 -9.53
N SER A 318 -4.11 23.34 -9.97
CA SER A 318 -3.36 22.09 -10.01
C SER A 318 -3.03 21.54 -8.61
N LYS A 319 -2.60 22.39 -7.66
CA LYS A 319 -2.36 22.00 -6.26
C LYS A 319 -3.65 21.59 -5.56
N VAL A 320 -4.70 22.40 -5.68
CA VAL A 320 -6.02 22.15 -5.07
C VAL A 320 -6.61 20.83 -5.56
N SER A 321 -6.55 20.57 -6.87
CA SER A 321 -7.05 19.30 -7.43
C SER A 321 -6.23 18.09 -6.99
N ALA A 322 -4.90 18.21 -6.86
CA ALA A 322 -4.06 17.14 -6.36
C ALA A 322 -4.41 16.76 -4.91
N TYR A 323 -4.55 17.74 -4.02
CA TYR A 323 -4.95 17.52 -2.62
C TYR A 323 -6.40 17.06 -2.48
N ALA A 324 -7.33 17.58 -3.30
CA ALA A 324 -8.72 17.12 -3.28
C ALA A 324 -8.82 15.64 -3.68
N VAL A 325 -8.13 15.21 -4.74
CA VAL A 325 -8.14 13.81 -5.20
C VAL A 325 -7.38 12.90 -4.21
N GLY A 326 -6.23 13.33 -3.71
CA GLY A 326 -5.48 12.58 -2.70
C GLY A 326 -6.28 12.42 -1.40
N GLY A 327 -6.88 13.51 -0.93
CA GLY A 327 -7.75 13.54 0.24
C GLY A 327 -9.01 12.70 0.07
N MET A 328 -9.64 12.71 -1.11
CA MET A 328 -10.78 11.85 -1.44
C MET A 328 -10.45 10.36 -1.25
N LEU A 329 -9.31 9.92 -1.77
CA LEU A 329 -8.85 8.53 -1.64
C LEU A 329 -8.49 8.19 -0.19
N GLY A 330 -7.88 9.12 0.55
CA GLY A 330 -7.67 8.99 2.00
C GLY A 330 -8.99 8.87 2.76
N GLY A 331 -10.00 9.65 2.37
CA GLY A 331 -11.34 9.62 2.94
C GLY A 331 -12.07 8.30 2.68
N PHE A 332 -11.92 7.71 1.49
CA PHE A 332 -12.44 6.37 1.20
C PHE A 332 -11.79 5.29 2.06
N ALA A 333 -10.48 5.35 2.27
CA ALA A 333 -9.79 4.45 3.17
C ALA A 333 -10.30 4.60 4.62
N GLY A 334 -10.53 5.84 5.07
CA GLY A 334 -11.08 6.15 6.39
C GLY A 334 -12.49 5.60 6.60
N CYS A 335 -13.37 5.87 5.64
CA CYS A 335 -14.73 5.35 5.64
C CYS A 335 -14.75 3.81 5.73
N PHE A 336 -13.94 3.16 4.90
CA PHE A 336 -13.87 1.70 4.90
C PHE A 336 -13.23 1.13 6.18
N PHE A 337 -12.20 1.78 6.73
CA PHE A 337 -11.61 1.42 8.02
C PHE A 337 -12.65 1.46 9.15
N ALA A 338 -13.39 2.55 9.25
CA ALA A 338 -14.45 2.72 10.23
C ALA A 338 -15.55 1.65 10.09
N ALA A 339 -15.96 1.36 8.85
CA ALA A 339 -16.95 0.33 8.53
C ALA A 339 -16.48 -1.08 8.86
N ARG A 340 -15.18 -1.35 8.71
CA ARG A 340 -14.57 -2.63 9.07
C ARG A 340 -14.48 -2.79 10.60
N GLN A 341 -13.94 -1.78 11.28
CA GLN A 341 -13.63 -1.86 12.70
C GLN A 341 -14.90 -1.77 13.58
N GLY A 342 -15.95 -1.10 13.10
CA GLY A 342 -17.17 -0.85 13.87
C GLY A 342 -17.00 0.19 14.99
N PHE A 343 -15.81 0.79 15.07
CA PHE A 343 -15.41 1.75 16.08
C PHE A 343 -14.31 2.66 15.50
N VAL A 344 -14.35 3.95 15.85
CA VAL A 344 -13.33 4.93 15.46
C VAL A 344 -12.95 5.77 16.67
N SER A 345 -11.65 5.90 16.92
CA SER A 345 -11.11 6.77 17.99
C SER A 345 -9.96 7.65 17.49
N PRO A 346 -9.69 8.79 18.16
CA PRO A 346 -8.67 9.75 17.72
C PRO A 346 -7.25 9.16 17.75
N GLU A 347 -7.00 8.18 18.62
CA GLU A 347 -5.71 7.51 18.80
C GLU A 347 -5.34 6.63 17.60
N SER A 348 -6.31 6.31 16.73
CA SER A 348 -6.06 5.59 15.48
C SER A 348 -5.41 6.47 14.40
N PHE A 349 -5.36 7.80 14.60
CA PHE A 349 -4.95 8.78 13.58
C PHE A 349 -3.76 9.62 14.04
N THR A 350 -2.67 8.96 14.42
CA THR A 350 -1.46 9.63 14.91
C THR A 350 -0.51 10.05 13.78
N PHE A 351 0.44 10.91 14.10
CA PHE A 351 1.54 11.24 13.19
C PHE A 351 2.33 9.99 12.74
N MET A 352 2.49 8.99 13.61
CA MET A 352 3.19 7.74 13.27
C MET A 352 2.49 7.01 12.13
N GLU A 353 1.16 6.98 12.11
CA GLU A 353 0.40 6.42 10.99
C GLU A 353 0.63 7.20 9.69
N SER A 354 0.68 8.53 9.76
CA SER A 354 1.03 9.36 8.59
C SER A 354 2.43 9.05 8.07
N ALA A 355 3.40 8.88 8.98
CA ALA A 355 4.78 8.51 8.64
C ALA A 355 4.86 7.12 8.00
N LEU A 356 4.05 6.15 8.45
CA LEU A 356 3.95 4.83 7.82
C LEU A 356 3.39 4.92 6.39
N ILE A 357 2.33 5.71 6.17
CA ILE A 357 1.75 5.93 4.84
C ILE A 357 2.79 6.60 3.92
N LEU A 358 3.51 7.60 4.42
CA LEU A 358 4.60 8.24 3.67
C LEU A 358 5.72 7.24 3.35
N ALA A 359 6.13 6.41 4.31
CA ALA A 359 7.14 5.39 4.11
C ALA A 359 6.72 4.42 2.99
N ILE A 360 5.45 4.01 2.92
CA ILE A 360 4.93 3.19 1.81
C ILE A 360 5.14 3.88 0.46
N VAL A 361 4.83 5.17 0.36
CA VAL A 361 4.94 5.90 -0.91
C VAL A 361 6.39 6.15 -1.31
N VAL A 362 7.24 6.53 -0.36
CA VAL A 362 8.68 6.74 -0.60
C VAL A 362 9.37 5.43 -0.94
N LEU A 363 9.07 4.36 -0.19
CA LEU A 363 9.62 3.02 -0.40
C LEU A 363 9.15 2.43 -1.74
N GLY A 364 7.88 2.59 -2.09
CA GLY A 364 7.34 2.13 -3.36
C GLY A 364 7.96 2.85 -4.56
N GLY A 365 8.31 4.12 -4.37
CA GLY A 365 8.88 5.01 -5.36
C GLY A 365 7.86 6.05 -5.82
N LEU A 366 8.21 7.33 -5.64
CA LEU A 366 7.34 8.47 -5.93
C LEU A 366 6.81 8.46 -7.36
N GLY A 367 5.49 8.31 -7.52
CA GLY A 367 4.79 8.28 -8.80
C GLY A 367 4.52 6.87 -9.36
N SER A 368 4.85 5.81 -8.63
CA SER A 368 4.64 4.40 -9.04
C SER A 368 3.55 3.72 -8.24
N GLN A 369 2.40 3.43 -8.88
CA GLN A 369 1.28 2.74 -8.23
C GLN A 369 1.63 1.30 -7.84
N ILE A 370 2.33 0.57 -8.71
CA ILE A 370 2.74 -0.82 -8.43
C ILE A 370 3.78 -0.84 -7.30
N GLY A 371 4.66 0.16 -7.27
CA GLY A 371 5.60 0.36 -6.17
C GLY A 371 4.90 0.49 -4.83
N VAL A 372 3.86 1.34 -4.75
CA VAL A 372 3.03 1.52 -3.54
C VAL A 372 2.39 0.20 -3.10
N VAL A 373 1.86 -0.60 -4.03
CA VAL A 373 1.25 -1.91 -3.69
C VAL A 373 2.27 -2.85 -3.05
N ILE A 374 3.47 -2.97 -3.64
CA ILE A 374 4.53 -3.84 -3.11
C ILE A 374 5.03 -3.32 -1.77
N ALA A 375 5.22 -2.00 -1.64
CA ALA A 375 5.69 -1.39 -0.41
C ALA A 375 4.69 -1.55 0.73
N ALA A 376 3.38 -1.38 0.47
CA ALA A 376 2.34 -1.61 1.46
C ALA A 376 2.31 -3.08 1.89
N LEU A 377 2.42 -4.02 0.95
CA LEU A 377 2.51 -5.45 1.25
C LEU A 377 3.73 -5.74 2.15
N PHE A 378 4.89 -5.17 1.82
CA PHE A 378 6.10 -5.37 2.63
C PHE A 378 5.98 -4.72 4.01
N ILE A 379 5.55 -3.46 4.10
CA ILE A 379 5.47 -2.71 5.36
C ILE A 379 4.41 -3.28 6.31
N VAL A 380 3.29 -3.79 5.79
CA VAL A 380 2.24 -4.37 6.64
C VAL A 380 2.57 -5.82 7.03
N LEU A 381 3.15 -6.64 6.14
CA LEU A 381 3.48 -8.03 6.48
C LEU A 381 4.77 -8.16 7.30
N LEU A 382 5.74 -7.25 7.16
CA LEU A 382 7.02 -7.36 7.87
C LEU A 382 6.85 -7.38 9.40
N PRO A 383 6.07 -6.48 10.02
CA PRO A 383 5.71 -6.54 11.44
C PRO A 383 5.01 -7.83 11.86
N GLU A 384 4.27 -8.45 10.94
CA GLU A 384 3.49 -9.66 11.21
C GLU A 384 4.37 -10.91 11.25
N VAL A 385 5.37 -10.99 10.38
CA VAL A 385 6.40 -12.05 10.44
C VAL A 385 7.33 -11.83 11.64
N GLY A 386 7.61 -10.57 11.97
CA GLY A 386 8.43 -10.19 13.13
C GLY A 386 7.67 -10.16 14.46
N ARG A 387 6.47 -10.75 14.56
CA ARG A 387 5.61 -10.68 15.74
C ARG A 387 6.25 -11.22 17.01
N GLU A 388 7.12 -12.22 16.86
CA GLU A 388 7.91 -12.81 17.95
C GLU A 388 8.95 -11.82 18.54
N PHE A 389 9.27 -10.75 17.81
CA PHE A 389 10.18 -9.67 18.20
C PHE A 389 9.44 -8.34 18.43
N ALA A 390 8.24 -8.39 19.04
CA ALA A 390 7.33 -7.26 19.20
C ALA A 390 8.01 -5.96 19.68
N ASP A 391 8.97 -6.06 20.61
CA ASP A 391 9.70 -4.91 21.17
C ASP A 391 10.68 -4.27 20.17
N PHE A 392 11.26 -5.05 19.26
CA PHE A 392 12.23 -4.58 18.26
C PHE A 392 11.60 -4.20 16.92
N ARG A 393 10.27 -4.35 16.79
CA ARG A 393 9.52 -4.15 15.54
C ARG A 393 9.78 -2.79 14.87
N MET A 394 9.75 -1.71 15.66
CA MET A 394 10.02 -0.35 15.14
C MET A 394 11.49 -0.15 14.74
N ILE A 395 12.43 -0.81 15.42
CA ILE A 395 13.86 -0.75 15.08
C ILE A 395 14.12 -1.50 13.77
N VAL A 396 13.59 -2.72 13.63
CA VAL A 396 13.68 -3.52 12.40
C VAL A 396 13.06 -2.76 11.22
N PHE A 397 11.91 -2.12 11.43
CA PHE A 397 11.27 -1.26 10.45
C PHE A 397 12.17 -0.08 10.02
N GLY A 398 12.71 0.67 10.99
CA GLY A 398 13.59 1.82 10.70
C GLY A 398 14.85 1.41 9.94
N ILE A 399 15.49 0.31 10.33
CA ILE A 399 16.66 -0.25 9.64
C ILE A 399 16.30 -0.68 8.22
N ALA A 400 15.17 -1.39 8.02
CA ALA A 400 14.72 -1.80 6.70
C ALA A 400 14.46 -0.59 5.78
N MET A 401 13.87 0.48 6.33
CA MET A 401 13.64 1.72 5.58
C MET A 401 14.96 2.39 5.18
N ILE A 402 15.91 2.54 6.11
CA ILE A 402 17.23 3.11 5.82
C ILE A 402 17.97 2.27 4.79
N ALA A 403 17.99 0.95 4.95
CA ALA A 403 18.67 0.03 4.03
C ALA A 403 18.13 0.19 2.59
N ILE A 404 16.81 0.35 2.43
CA ILE A 404 16.22 0.51 1.10
C ILE A 404 16.48 1.92 0.55
N MET A 405 16.48 2.97 1.38
CA MET A 405 16.90 4.31 0.94
C MET A 405 18.35 4.34 0.48
N VAL A 406 19.25 3.61 1.15
CA VAL A 406 20.67 3.51 0.78
C VAL A 406 20.86 2.69 -0.50
N TRP A 407 20.18 1.54 -0.63
CA TRP A 407 20.36 0.66 -1.80
C TRP A 407 19.56 1.10 -3.04
N ARG A 408 18.41 1.74 -2.85
CA ARG A 408 17.46 2.13 -3.90
C ARG A 408 16.82 3.49 -3.59
N PRO A 409 17.55 4.61 -3.73
CA PRO A 409 17.06 5.96 -3.37
C PRO A 409 15.84 6.43 -4.18
N GLY A 410 15.52 5.78 -5.31
CA GLY A 410 14.30 6.04 -6.08
C GLY A 410 13.05 5.25 -5.65
N GLY A 411 13.17 4.35 -4.66
CA GLY A 411 12.17 3.36 -4.28
C GLY A 411 12.28 2.02 -5.05
N LEU A 412 11.44 1.05 -4.68
CA LEU A 412 11.43 -0.32 -5.19
C LEU A 412 11.20 -0.37 -6.71
N LEU A 413 10.22 0.38 -7.21
CA LEU A 413 9.85 0.47 -8.63
C LEU A 413 9.74 1.91 -9.10
N SER A 414 10.87 2.63 -9.13
CA SER A 414 10.97 3.95 -9.77
C SER A 414 10.99 3.80 -11.30
N GLN A 415 9.83 3.80 -11.95
CA GLN A 415 9.76 3.98 -13.40
C GLN A 415 9.12 5.34 -13.68
N ARG A 416 9.98 6.37 -13.80
CA ARG A 416 9.61 7.72 -14.25
C ARG A 416 9.49 7.72 -15.78
N VAL A 417 8.45 7.08 -16.31
CA VAL A 417 8.20 7.16 -17.76
C VAL A 417 7.34 8.40 -18.00
N PRO A 418 7.88 9.48 -18.56
CA PRO A 418 7.07 10.65 -18.88
C PRO A 418 5.98 10.26 -19.86
N THR A 419 4.76 10.75 -19.60
CA THR A 419 3.55 10.44 -20.39
C THR A 419 3.70 10.86 -21.85
N ILE A 420 4.50 11.88 -22.12
CA ILE A 420 4.82 12.39 -23.47
C ILE A 420 6.33 12.49 -23.59
N ARG A 421 6.89 11.86 -24.64
CA ARG A 421 8.26 12.11 -25.08
C ARG A 421 8.17 12.88 -26.39
N LEU A 422 8.92 13.97 -26.51
CA LEU A 422 9.16 14.57 -27.82
C LEU A 422 9.78 13.49 -28.70
N SER A 423 9.11 13.13 -29.80
CA SER A 423 9.78 12.36 -30.82
C SER A 423 10.93 13.23 -31.32
N SER A 424 12.17 12.84 -31.03
CA SER A 424 13.30 13.35 -31.80
C SER A 424 12.95 13.09 -33.26
N GLN A 425 12.63 14.18 -33.96
CA GLN A 425 12.57 14.20 -35.41
C GLN A 425 13.91 13.64 -35.85
N LYS A 426 13.88 12.61 -36.71
CA LYS A 426 15.06 12.13 -37.42
C LYS A 426 15.72 13.38 -38.02
N GLY A 427 16.90 13.73 -37.51
CA GLY A 427 17.71 14.78 -38.11
C GLY A 427 17.98 14.42 -39.56
N ASP A 428 17.65 15.35 -40.44
CA ASP A 428 18.39 15.77 -41.62
C ASP A 428 19.57 14.84 -41.96
N ALA A 429 19.32 13.92 -42.89
CA ALA A 429 20.35 13.40 -43.77
C ALA A 429 20.11 14.07 -45.12
N ALA A 430 20.68 15.27 -45.27
CA ALA A 430 21.02 15.85 -46.56
C ALA A 430 22.42 15.35 -46.95
#